data_AF-A0A965JA95-F1
#
_entry.id   AF-A0A965JA95-F1
#
_cell.length_a   1.000
_cell.length_b   1.000
_cell.length_c   1.000
_cell.angle_alpha   90.00
_cell.angle_beta   90.00
_cell.angle_gamma   90.00
#
_symmetry.space_group_name_H-M   'P 1'
#
loop_
_entity.id
_entity.type
_entity.pdbx_description
1 polymer ?
#
loop_
_entity_poly.entity_id
_entity_poly.type
_entity_poly.pdbx_seq_one_letter_code
_entity_poly.pdbx_strand_id
1 'polypeptide(L)'
;MKFHLDLKAKPAPFELQCNDTIVFEGSCFSEHLYERLNAYNLPVFSNMFGNIYHPLAINQILRSVLTQIEVPVTSFVKRDTNRYCSFFTHGQISASDPQALQNTLRQQQAKQFKVLLKSKALFITWGSAWVYKHKQHDFVCANCHKQPASDFWKELSDVHDLVLSSSSILTFYMWHCTCLFKNILTFTIFHLLNGFRKT
;
A
#
# COMPACT_ATOMS: atom_id res chain seq x y z
N MET A 1 28.46 -19.22 -18.23
CA MET A 1 27.14 -18.71 -18.65
C MET A 1 26.88 -17.41 -17.87
N LYS A 2 26.70 -16.27 -18.54
CA LYS A 2 26.39 -14.98 -17.89
C LYS A 2 24.87 -14.91 -17.67
N PHE A 3 24.44 -14.89 -16.41
CA PHE A 3 23.01 -14.81 -16.02
C PHE A 3 22.59 -13.40 -15.59
N HIS A 4 23.35 -12.38 -15.96
CA HIS A 4 22.99 -10.99 -15.72
C HIS A 4 22.76 -10.28 -17.05
N LEU A 5 21.64 -9.58 -17.14
CA LEU A 5 21.39 -8.64 -18.22
C LEU A 5 22.33 -7.45 -18.00
N ASP A 6 23.17 -7.13 -19.00
CA ASP A 6 24.02 -5.93 -18.98
C ASP A 6 23.13 -4.70 -19.23
N LEU A 7 22.24 -4.41 -18.29
CA LEU A 7 21.32 -3.28 -18.27
C LEU A 7 22.09 -2.02 -17.85
N LYS A 8 22.39 -1.16 -18.83
CA LYS A 8 22.77 0.22 -18.53
C LYS A 8 21.52 1.00 -18.15
N ALA A 9 21.22 1.05 -16.85
CA ALA A 9 20.13 1.86 -16.34
C ALA A 9 20.37 3.33 -16.73
N LYS A 10 19.36 3.96 -17.35
CA LYS A 10 19.39 5.41 -17.57
C LYS A 10 19.33 6.10 -16.21
N PRO A 11 20.10 7.18 -15.98
CA PRO A 11 19.96 7.99 -14.78
C PRO A 11 18.50 8.41 -14.60
N ALA A 12 18.01 8.31 -13.37
CA ALA A 12 16.70 8.86 -13.04
C ALA A 12 16.73 10.40 -13.24
N PRO A 13 15.60 11.04 -13.59
CA PRO A 13 15.55 12.50 -13.74
C PRO A 13 15.66 13.26 -12.40
N PHE A 14 16.06 12.57 -11.32
CA PHE A 14 16.17 13.07 -9.97
C PHE A 14 17.28 12.33 -9.22
N GLU A 15 17.74 12.95 -8.14
CA GLU A 15 18.73 12.36 -7.25
C GLU A 15 18.19 12.26 -5.81
N LEU A 16 18.56 11.17 -5.15
CA LEU A 16 18.31 10.94 -3.72
C LEU A 16 19.63 11.10 -2.97
N GLN A 17 19.61 11.95 -1.96
CA GLN A 17 20.68 12.24 -1.02
C GLN A 17 20.48 11.42 0.25
N CYS A 18 21.55 11.19 1.02
CA CYS A 18 21.49 10.32 2.21
C CYS A 18 20.54 10.82 3.31
N ASN A 19 20.19 12.10 3.32
CA ASN A 19 19.26 12.71 4.28
C ASN A 19 17.81 12.82 3.77
N ASP A 20 17.54 12.41 2.53
CA ASP A 20 16.20 12.50 1.95
C ASP A 20 15.28 11.43 2.53
N THR A 21 14.12 11.85 3.05
CA THR A 21 13.12 10.90 3.53
C THR A 21 12.46 10.17 2.36
N ILE A 22 12.50 8.83 2.40
CA ILE A 22 11.91 7.97 1.37
C ILE A 22 10.83 7.09 2.01
N VAL A 23 9.70 6.95 1.34
CA VAL A 23 8.60 6.10 1.76
C VAL A 23 8.39 4.97 0.78
N PHE A 24 8.20 3.76 1.29
CA PHE A 24 7.91 2.56 0.53
C PHE A 24 6.52 2.04 0.91
N GLU A 25 5.65 1.85 -0.07
CA GLU A 25 4.31 1.26 0.12
C GLU A 25 4.13 0.08 -0.83
N GLY A 26 3.32 -0.89 -0.41
CA GLY A 26 2.86 -1.98 -1.26
C GLY A 26 3.36 -3.36 -0.85
N SER A 27 3.78 -4.14 -1.85
CA SER A 27 4.12 -5.56 -1.70
C SER A 27 5.39 -5.82 -0.87
N CYS A 28 5.71 -7.10 -0.63
CA CYS A 28 6.97 -7.51 -0.02
C CYS A 28 8.22 -7.00 -0.77
N PHE A 29 8.14 -6.67 -2.06
CA PHE A 29 9.26 -6.07 -2.77
C PHE A 29 9.63 -4.68 -2.20
N SER A 30 8.63 -3.88 -1.83
CA SER A 30 8.84 -2.59 -1.12
C SER A 30 9.57 -2.80 0.21
N GLU A 31 9.21 -3.85 0.94
CA GLU A 31 9.82 -4.18 2.23
C GLU A 31 11.30 -4.55 2.09
N HIS A 32 11.67 -5.37 1.11
CA HIS A 32 13.07 -5.71 0.84
C HIS A 32 13.91 -4.49 0.45
N LEU A 33 13.36 -3.58 -0.35
CA LEU A 33 14.05 -2.32 -0.68
C LEU A 33 14.25 -1.44 0.55
N TYR A 34 13.20 -1.31 1.35
CA TYR A 34 13.27 -0.60 2.63
C TYR A 34 14.35 -1.19 3.55
N GLU A 35 14.34 -2.51 3.78
CA GLU A 35 15.30 -3.17 4.68
C GLU A 35 16.74 -2.93 4.24
N ARG A 36 17.00 -3.04 2.93
CA ARG A 36 18.32 -2.81 2.36
C ARG A 36 18.80 -1.37 2.59
N LEU A 37 17.94 -0.38 2.39
CA LEU A 37 18.29 1.04 2.60
C LEU A 37 18.37 1.40 4.09
N ASN A 38 17.51 0.81 4.91
CA ASN A 38 17.50 0.98 6.36
C ASN A 38 18.79 0.41 7.00
N ALA A 39 19.36 -0.66 6.45
CA ALA A 39 20.66 -1.20 6.89
C ALA A 39 21.82 -0.19 6.73
N TYR A 40 21.66 0.82 5.87
CA TYR A 40 22.60 1.94 5.73
C TYR A 40 22.21 3.18 6.55
N ASN A 41 21.26 3.06 7.48
CA ASN A 41 20.73 4.15 8.32
C ASN A 41 20.16 5.34 7.53
N LEU A 42 19.67 5.09 6.31
CA LEU A 42 18.95 6.09 5.54
C LEU A 42 17.56 6.35 6.15
N PRO A 43 16.99 7.57 6.05
CA PRO A 43 15.70 7.91 6.62
C PRO A 43 14.54 7.36 5.77
N VAL A 44 14.42 6.03 5.77
CA VAL A 44 13.40 5.30 5.02
C VAL A 44 12.26 4.85 5.93
N PHE A 45 11.05 4.77 5.37
CA PHE A 45 9.85 4.29 6.07
C PHE A 45 9.10 3.33 5.16
N SER A 46 8.44 2.32 5.73
CA SER A 46 7.71 1.33 4.95
C SER A 46 6.37 0.96 5.59
N ASN A 47 5.36 0.73 4.74
CA ASN A 47 4.18 -0.11 4.98
C ASN A 47 3.61 -0.04 6.41
N MET A 48 3.21 1.15 6.87
CA MET A 48 2.68 1.30 8.25
C MET A 48 1.39 0.50 8.48
N PHE A 49 0.64 0.20 7.41
CA PHE A 49 -0.53 -0.68 7.43
C PHE A 49 -0.22 -2.12 6.99
N GLY A 50 1.07 -2.45 6.86
CA GLY A 50 1.63 -3.72 6.39
C GLY A 50 1.60 -3.91 4.89
N ASN A 51 2.02 -5.10 4.44
CA ASN A 51 2.16 -5.39 3.01
C ASN A 51 0.78 -5.52 2.35
N ILE A 52 0.48 -4.60 1.43
CA ILE A 52 -0.77 -4.55 0.67
C ILE A 52 -0.44 -4.67 -0.80
N TYR A 53 -1.09 -5.60 -1.50
CA TYR A 53 -0.71 -5.95 -2.86
C TYR A 53 -1.58 -5.26 -3.92
N HIS A 54 -2.86 -5.03 -3.61
CA HIS A 54 -3.82 -4.53 -4.59
C HIS A 54 -3.78 -2.99 -4.67
N PRO A 55 -3.66 -2.38 -5.87
CA PRO A 55 -3.55 -0.93 -6.00
C PRO A 55 -4.71 -0.17 -5.36
N LEU A 56 -5.96 -0.62 -5.56
CA LEU A 56 -7.13 0.05 -4.97
C LEU A 56 -7.08 0.05 -3.43
N ALA A 57 -6.56 -1.01 -2.81
CA ALA A 57 -6.44 -1.08 -1.35
C ALA A 57 -5.35 -0.15 -0.83
N ILE A 58 -4.20 -0.05 -1.53
CA ILE A 58 -3.14 0.91 -1.22
C ILE A 58 -3.69 2.34 -1.35
N ASN A 59 -4.38 2.64 -2.46
CA ASN A 59 -4.93 3.97 -2.74
C ASN A 59 -5.97 4.38 -1.67
N GLN A 60 -6.77 3.43 -1.18
CA GLN A 60 -7.75 3.66 -0.10
C GLN A 60 -7.07 4.03 1.22
N ILE A 61 -5.99 3.33 1.60
CA ILE A 61 -5.20 3.67 2.79
C ILE A 61 -4.50 5.01 2.62
N LEU A 62 -3.85 5.26 1.48
CA LEU A 62 -3.21 6.54 1.21
C LEU A 62 -4.22 7.69 1.27
N ARG A 63 -5.43 7.50 0.74
CA ARG A 63 -6.50 8.49 0.82
C ARG A 63 -6.86 8.76 2.26
N SER A 64 -7.12 7.72 3.05
CA SER A 64 -7.43 7.80 4.47
C SER A 64 -6.34 8.54 5.27
N VAL A 65 -5.06 8.27 4.98
CA VAL A 65 -3.92 8.97 5.60
C VAL A 65 -3.89 10.44 5.19
N LEU A 66 -4.01 10.75 3.89
CA LEU A 66 -3.88 12.12 3.39
C LEU A 66 -5.07 13.00 3.77
N THR A 67 -6.28 12.43 3.88
CA THR A 67 -7.48 13.16 4.32
C THR A 67 -7.68 13.15 5.84
N GLN A 68 -6.85 12.40 6.58
CA GLN A 68 -7.01 12.15 8.03
C GLN A 68 -8.40 11.60 8.38
N ILE A 69 -9.09 10.95 7.44
CA ILE A 69 -10.36 10.27 7.69
C ILE A 69 -10.03 8.91 8.31
N GLU A 70 -10.59 8.65 9.47
CA GLU A 70 -10.36 7.41 10.20
C GLU A 70 -10.78 6.17 9.41
N VAL A 71 -10.06 5.05 9.61
CA VAL A 71 -10.49 3.75 9.09
C VAL A 71 -11.86 3.43 9.71
N PRO A 72 -12.87 3.05 8.90
CA PRO A 72 -14.22 2.86 9.39
C PRO A 72 -14.30 1.60 10.26
N VAL A 73 -15.01 1.69 11.39
CA VAL A 73 -15.24 0.56 12.30
C VAL A 73 -15.99 -0.59 11.61
N THR A 74 -16.77 -0.31 10.56
CA THR A 74 -17.43 -1.34 9.73
C THR A 74 -16.43 -2.24 8.99
N SER A 75 -15.17 -1.82 8.85
CA SER A 75 -14.10 -2.67 8.31
C SER A 75 -13.50 -3.61 9.35
N PHE A 76 -13.88 -3.50 10.62
CA PHE A 76 -13.26 -4.26 11.71
C PHE A 76 -13.89 -5.63 11.83
N VAL A 77 -13.04 -6.63 11.97
CA VAL A 77 -13.46 -8.02 12.03
C VAL A 77 -12.63 -8.77 13.05
N LYS A 78 -13.28 -9.69 13.76
CA LYS A 78 -12.61 -10.61 14.66
C LYS A 78 -11.97 -11.72 13.82
N ARG A 79 -10.63 -11.81 13.86
CA ARG A 79 -9.86 -12.80 13.11
C ARG A 79 -9.80 -14.15 13.85
N ASP A 80 -9.64 -14.09 15.17
CA ASP A 80 -9.58 -15.23 16.08
C ASP A 80 -10.04 -14.82 17.49
N THR A 81 -9.92 -15.71 18.48
CA THR A 81 -10.49 -15.55 19.83
C THR A 81 -10.16 -14.21 20.49
N ASN A 82 -8.96 -13.65 20.24
CA ASN A 82 -8.43 -12.48 20.95
C ASN A 82 -7.93 -11.36 20.03
N ARG A 83 -8.21 -11.39 18.72
CA ARG A 83 -7.64 -10.42 17.77
C ARG A 83 -8.69 -9.84 16.83
N TYR A 84 -8.78 -8.52 16.83
CA TYR A 84 -9.48 -7.73 15.83
C TYR A 84 -8.50 -7.17 14.81
N CYS A 85 -8.88 -7.22 13.53
CA CYS A 85 -8.15 -6.65 12.41
C CYS A 85 -9.10 -5.75 11.60
N SER A 86 -8.57 -4.94 10.68
CA SER A 86 -9.38 -4.22 9.69
C SER A 86 -9.17 -4.84 8.31
N PHE A 87 -10.24 -5.04 7.54
CA PHE A 87 -10.14 -5.44 6.14
C PHE A 87 -9.26 -4.50 5.29
N PHE A 88 -8.98 -3.28 5.76
CA PHE A 88 -8.15 -2.30 5.06
C PHE A 88 -6.65 -2.47 5.33
N THR A 89 -6.26 -3.35 6.26
CA THR A 89 -4.87 -3.49 6.72
C THR A 89 -4.38 -4.93 6.63
N HIS A 90 -3.06 -5.10 6.68
CA HIS A 90 -2.42 -6.41 6.75
C HIS A 90 -2.74 -7.12 8.08
N GLY A 91 -2.74 -8.46 8.08
CA GLY A 91 -3.06 -9.28 9.27
C GLY A 91 -2.05 -9.21 10.43
N GLN A 92 -0.97 -8.43 10.29
CA GLN A 92 -0.08 -8.10 11.40
C GLN A 92 -0.60 -6.95 12.26
N ILE A 93 -1.47 -6.11 11.68
CA ILE A 93 -2.10 -4.99 12.39
C ILE A 93 -3.36 -5.52 13.06
N SER A 94 -3.28 -5.72 14.36
CA SER A 94 -4.38 -6.25 15.15
C SER A 94 -4.34 -5.73 16.59
N ALA A 95 -5.48 -5.72 17.26
CA ALA A 95 -5.60 -5.40 18.68
C ALA A 95 -6.59 -6.34 19.40
N SER A 96 -6.63 -6.26 20.72
CA SER A 96 -7.51 -7.07 21.58
C SER A 96 -9.00 -6.82 21.34
N ASP A 97 -9.34 -5.61 20.96
CA ASP A 97 -10.71 -5.13 20.81
C ASP A 97 -10.80 -4.02 19.74
N PRO A 98 -12.01 -3.70 19.25
CA PRO A 98 -12.22 -2.65 18.25
C PRO A 98 -11.68 -1.27 18.64
N GLN A 99 -11.79 -0.88 19.92
CA GLN A 99 -11.38 0.44 20.38
C GLN A 99 -9.85 0.57 20.39
N ALA A 100 -9.17 -0.46 20.88
CA ALA A 100 -7.71 -0.56 20.82
C ALA A 100 -7.22 -0.55 19.36
N LEU A 101 -7.91 -1.26 18.46
CA LEU A 101 -7.57 -1.26 17.03
C LEU A 101 -7.72 0.14 16.42
N GLN A 102 -8.84 0.83 16.67
CA GLN A 102 -9.06 2.21 16.20
C GLN A 102 -7.92 3.13 16.65
N ASN A 103 -7.51 3.02 17.92
CA ASN A 103 -6.43 3.83 18.48
C ASN A 103 -5.09 3.54 17.81
N THR A 104 -4.75 2.26 17.58
CA THR A 104 -3.55 1.85 16.84
C THR A 104 -3.57 2.43 15.42
N LEU A 105 -4.68 2.30 14.70
CA LEU A 105 -4.79 2.80 13.33
C LEU A 105 -4.69 4.32 13.27
N ARG A 106 -5.32 5.05 14.19
CA ARG A 106 -5.21 6.52 14.28
C ARG A 106 -3.76 6.96 14.51
N GLN A 107 -3.03 6.30 15.41
CA GLN A 107 -1.62 6.60 15.66
C GLN A 107 -0.76 6.33 14.41
N GLN A 108 -1.00 5.23 13.71
CA GLN A 108 -0.32 4.90 12.46
C GLN A 108 -0.64 5.91 11.35
N GLN A 109 -1.91 6.29 11.18
CA GLN A 109 -2.33 7.33 10.23
C GLN A 109 -1.61 8.66 10.49
N ALA A 110 -1.59 9.12 11.74
CA ALA A 110 -0.94 10.37 12.11
C ALA A 110 0.58 10.32 11.86
N LYS A 111 1.22 9.18 12.14
CA LYS A 111 2.66 8.97 11.88
C LYS A 111 2.95 8.96 10.38
N GLN A 112 2.18 8.21 9.59
CA GLN A 112 2.39 8.08 8.15
C GLN A 112 2.13 9.41 7.44
N PHE A 113 1.10 10.15 7.85
CA PHE A 113 0.83 11.49 7.31
C PHE A 113 2.03 12.43 7.48
N LYS A 114 2.58 12.52 8.70
CA LYS A 114 3.78 13.32 8.98
C LYS A 114 4.97 12.91 8.12
N VAL A 115 5.15 11.62 7.88
CA VAL A 115 6.24 11.10 7.05
C VAL A 115 6.01 11.40 5.57
N LEU A 116 4.80 11.22 5.05
CA LEU A 116 4.44 11.53 3.67
C LEU A 116 4.62 13.02 3.38
N LEU A 117 4.27 13.91 4.32
CA LEU A 117 4.45 15.35 4.17
C LEU A 117 5.91 15.78 3.93
N LYS A 118 6.86 15.12 4.59
CA LYS A 118 8.30 15.42 4.49
C LYS A 118 9.07 14.57 3.49
N SER A 119 8.40 13.57 2.90
CA SER A 119 9.05 12.62 1.99
C SER A 119 9.42 13.29 0.66
N LYS A 120 10.63 13.00 0.17
CA LYS A 120 11.09 13.39 -1.16
C LYS A 120 10.75 12.34 -2.22
N ALA A 121 10.58 11.09 -1.82
CA ALA A 121 10.16 10.04 -2.74
C ALA A 121 9.17 9.09 -2.08
N LEU A 122 8.20 8.64 -2.88
CA LEU A 122 7.22 7.63 -2.54
C LEU A 122 7.30 6.51 -3.57
N PHE A 123 7.80 5.36 -3.16
CA PHE A 123 7.86 4.15 -3.97
C PHE A 123 6.62 3.31 -3.68
N ILE A 124 5.88 2.93 -4.72
CA ILE A 124 4.69 2.08 -4.57
C ILE A 124 4.90 0.81 -5.39
N THR A 125 4.73 -0.36 -4.79
CA THR A 125 4.88 -1.63 -5.50
C THR A 125 3.56 -2.39 -5.51
N TRP A 126 3.00 -2.58 -6.70
CA TRP A 126 1.75 -3.28 -6.91
C TRP A 126 2.01 -4.77 -7.13
N GLY A 127 1.21 -5.62 -6.47
CA GLY A 127 1.44 -7.05 -6.42
C GLY A 127 0.31 -7.94 -6.94
N SER A 128 -0.86 -7.39 -7.28
CA SER A 128 -1.99 -8.17 -7.82
C SER A 128 -3.02 -7.28 -8.52
N ALA A 129 -3.64 -7.78 -9.59
CA ALA A 129 -4.87 -7.21 -10.17
C ALA A 129 -6.15 -7.91 -9.70
N TRP A 130 -6.05 -9.02 -8.97
CA TRP A 130 -7.20 -9.63 -8.32
C TRP A 130 -7.57 -8.82 -7.09
N VAL A 131 -8.79 -8.26 -7.11
CA VAL A 131 -9.38 -7.52 -6.00
C VAL A 131 -10.33 -8.42 -5.22
N TYR A 132 -10.39 -8.18 -3.92
CA TYR A 132 -11.43 -8.73 -3.05
C TYR A 132 -12.32 -7.59 -2.57
N LYS A 133 -13.63 -7.73 -2.75
CA LYS A 133 -14.63 -6.75 -2.26
C LYS A 133 -15.55 -7.42 -1.25
N HIS A 134 -15.83 -6.75 -0.14
CA HIS A 134 -16.74 -7.28 0.88
C HIS A 134 -18.19 -7.12 0.43
N LYS A 135 -18.96 -8.21 0.32
CA LYS A 135 -20.30 -8.20 -0.31
C LYS A 135 -21.31 -7.29 0.39
N GLN A 136 -21.27 -7.24 1.73
CA GLN A 136 -22.24 -6.48 2.52
C GLN A 136 -21.95 -4.98 2.54
N HIS A 137 -20.68 -4.58 2.43
CA HIS A 137 -20.23 -3.21 2.69
C HIS A 137 -19.61 -2.53 1.47
N ASP A 138 -19.43 -3.28 0.38
CA ASP A 138 -18.94 -2.82 -0.92
C ASP A 138 -17.60 -2.07 -0.89
N PHE A 139 -16.74 -2.39 0.08
CA PHE A 139 -15.37 -1.86 0.13
C PHE A 139 -14.34 -2.87 -0.39
N VAL A 140 -13.23 -2.34 -0.87
CA VAL A 140 -12.05 -3.13 -1.24
C VAL A 140 -11.32 -3.59 0.02
N CYS A 141 -10.97 -4.87 0.04
CA CYS A 141 -10.20 -5.50 1.11
C CYS A 141 -8.72 -5.56 0.74
N ALA A 142 -7.86 -5.06 1.64
CA ALA A 142 -6.42 -5.32 1.61
C ALA A 142 -6.12 -6.78 2.02
N ASN A 143 -6.88 -7.31 2.97
CA ASN A 143 -6.77 -8.68 3.46
C ASN A 143 -8.15 -9.18 3.92
N CYS A 144 -8.50 -10.44 3.61
CA CYS A 144 -9.78 -11.03 4.01
C CYS A 144 -9.76 -11.64 5.43
N HIS A 145 -8.62 -11.64 6.12
CA HIS A 145 -8.46 -12.06 7.53
C HIS A 145 -9.06 -13.42 7.88
N LYS A 146 -8.90 -14.39 6.97
CA LYS A 146 -9.42 -15.78 7.11
C LYS A 146 -10.94 -15.87 7.31
N GLN A 147 -11.69 -14.82 6.95
CA GLN A 147 -13.15 -14.85 6.95
C GLN A 147 -13.69 -15.76 5.83
N PRO A 148 -14.95 -16.23 5.93
CA PRO A 148 -15.57 -17.08 4.92
C PRO A 148 -15.47 -16.48 3.51
N ALA A 149 -15.03 -17.28 2.54
CA ALA A 149 -14.90 -16.84 1.15
C ALA A 149 -16.24 -16.39 0.53
N SER A 150 -17.36 -16.87 1.07
CA SER A 150 -18.72 -16.47 0.70
C SER A 150 -18.98 -14.97 0.89
N ASP A 151 -18.22 -14.30 1.76
CA ASP A 151 -18.44 -12.91 2.16
C ASP A 151 -17.78 -11.92 1.18
N PHE A 152 -17.02 -12.45 0.20
CA PHE A 152 -16.23 -11.63 -0.72
C PHE A 152 -16.54 -11.95 -2.19
N TRP A 153 -16.52 -10.90 -3.00
CA TRP A 153 -16.31 -11.05 -4.44
C TRP A 153 -14.81 -11.09 -4.71
N LYS A 154 -14.41 -11.93 -5.67
CA LYS A 154 -13.04 -11.98 -6.21
C LYS A 154 -13.11 -11.68 -7.70
N GLU A 155 -12.58 -10.53 -8.09
CA GLU A 155 -12.72 -9.98 -9.43
C GLU A 155 -11.35 -9.59 -9.99
N LEU A 156 -11.19 -9.64 -11.31
CA LEU A 156 -10.03 -9.04 -11.95
C LEU A 156 -10.34 -7.55 -12.15
N SER A 157 -9.51 -6.68 -11.61
CA SER A 157 -9.69 -5.24 -11.74
C SER A 157 -9.42 -4.78 -13.17
N ASP A 158 -10.22 -3.83 -13.64
CA ASP A 158 -9.99 -3.19 -14.93
C ASP A 158 -8.76 -2.27 -14.87
N VAL A 159 -7.92 -2.32 -15.92
CA VAL A 159 -6.68 -1.54 -15.98
C VAL A 159 -6.96 -0.04 -15.97
N HIS A 160 -8.03 0.40 -16.62
CA HIS A 160 -8.44 1.80 -16.63
C HIS A 160 -8.77 2.27 -15.22
N ASP A 161 -9.54 1.49 -14.46
CA ASP A 161 -9.90 1.81 -13.08
C ASP A 161 -8.68 1.88 -12.16
N LEU A 162 -7.73 0.94 -12.33
CA LEU A 162 -6.47 0.95 -11.58
C LEU A 162 -5.66 2.20 -11.88
N VAL A 163 -5.49 2.55 -13.16
CA VAL A 163 -4.74 3.74 -13.59
C VAL A 163 -5.42 5.01 -13.08
N LEU A 164 -6.73 5.16 -13.26
CA LEU A 164 -7.48 6.32 -12.79
C LEU A 164 -7.37 6.50 -11.27
N SER A 165 -7.60 5.43 -10.51
CA SER A 165 -7.53 5.46 -9.05
C SER A 165 -6.13 5.84 -8.58
N SER A 166 -5.10 5.23 -9.17
CA SER A 166 -3.71 5.50 -8.82
C SER A 166 -3.27 6.90 -9.23
N SER A 167 -3.59 7.36 -10.44
CA SER A 167 -3.33 8.74 -10.86
C SER A 167 -4.01 9.75 -9.94
N SER A 168 -5.28 9.52 -9.58
CA SER A 168 -6.02 10.41 -8.67
C SER A 168 -5.34 10.53 -7.30
N ILE A 169 -4.96 9.41 -6.67
CA ILE A 169 -4.32 9.47 -5.35
C ILE A 169 -2.92 10.07 -5.40
N LEU A 170 -2.17 9.81 -6.48
CA LEU A 170 -0.84 10.38 -6.66
C LEU A 170 -0.91 11.88 -6.88
N THR A 171 -1.84 12.38 -7.71
CA THR A 171 -2.09 13.82 -7.86
C THR A 171 -2.51 14.45 -6.53
N PHE A 172 -3.38 13.78 -5.77
CA PHE A 172 -3.79 14.25 -4.45
C PHE A 172 -2.61 14.35 -3.47
N TYR A 173 -1.73 13.34 -3.45
CA TYR A 173 -0.49 13.36 -2.68
C TYR A 173 0.44 14.50 -3.12
N MET A 174 0.63 14.71 -4.43
CA MET A 174 1.43 15.82 -4.97
C MET A 174 0.92 17.18 -4.50
N TRP A 175 -0.39 17.37 -4.48
CA TRP A 175 -1.02 18.60 -3.98
C TRP A 175 -0.78 18.85 -2.48
N HIS A 176 -0.80 17.79 -1.67
CA HIS A 176 -0.74 17.90 -0.21
C HIS A 176 0.66 18.05 0.36
N CYS A 177 1.72 17.70 -0.37
CA CYS A 177 3.07 17.89 0.16
C CYS A 177 3.96 18.68 -0.79
N THR A 178 4.44 19.80 -0.25
CA THR A 178 5.08 20.97 -0.88
C THR A 178 6.50 20.74 -1.41
N CYS A 179 7.03 19.51 -1.40
CA CYS A 179 8.34 19.23 -1.97
C CYS A 179 8.29 19.20 -3.50
N LEU A 180 9.07 20.07 -4.13
CA LEU A 180 9.14 20.29 -5.60
C LEU A 180 9.47 19.04 -6.43
N PHE A 181 10.01 17.98 -5.84
CA PHE A 181 10.41 16.76 -6.55
C PHE A 181 9.96 15.54 -5.76
N LYS A 182 8.74 15.08 -6.03
CA LYS A 182 8.26 13.79 -5.54
C LYS A 182 8.28 12.81 -6.67
N ASN A 183 9.17 11.84 -6.53
CA ASN A 183 9.32 10.80 -7.51
C ASN A 183 8.51 9.60 -7.07
N ILE A 184 7.56 9.23 -7.92
CA ILE A 184 6.75 8.03 -7.75
C ILE A 184 7.33 6.98 -8.69
N LEU A 185 7.98 5.98 -8.11
CA LEU A 185 8.34 4.78 -8.85
C LEU A 185 7.32 3.69 -8.54
N THR A 186 6.63 3.26 -9.59
CA THR A 186 5.75 2.10 -9.55
C THR A 186 6.49 0.88 -10.10
N PHE A 187 6.60 -0.16 -9.28
CA PHE A 187 7.01 -1.48 -9.76
C PHE A 187 5.80 -2.40 -9.72
N THR A 188 5.46 -3.01 -10.84
CA THR A 188 4.38 -4.00 -10.88
C THR A 188 4.97 -5.38 -11.06
N ILE A 189 4.83 -6.23 -10.05
CA ILE A 189 5.04 -7.67 -10.24
C ILE A 189 3.66 -8.25 -10.52
N PHE A 190 3.27 -8.22 -11.79
CA PHE A 190 2.08 -8.96 -12.21
C PHE A 190 2.40 -10.46 -12.11
N HIS A 191 1.81 -11.16 -11.14
CA HIS A 191 1.52 -12.59 -11.33
C HIS A 191 0.40 -12.72 -12.37
N LEU A 192 0.74 -12.48 -13.64
CA LEU A 192 -0.10 -12.63 -14.82
C LEU A 192 -0.34 -14.11 -15.19
N LEU A 193 -0.16 -15.04 -14.24
CA LEU A 193 -0.14 -16.47 -14.53
C LEU A 193 -1.50 -17.04 -14.99
N ASN A 194 -2.62 -16.32 -14.86
CA ASN A 194 -3.94 -16.81 -15.28
C ASN A 194 -4.82 -15.81 -16.06
N GLY A 195 -4.29 -14.66 -16.51
CA GLY A 195 -5.12 -13.53 -16.96
C GLY A 195 -5.31 -13.33 -18.47
N PHE A 196 -4.52 -13.98 -19.33
CA PHE A 196 -4.69 -13.90 -20.78
C PHE A 196 -5.35 -15.16 -21.34
N ARG A 197 -6.63 -15.36 -21.00
CA ARG A 197 -7.56 -16.10 -21.88
C ARG A 197 -8.74 -15.18 -22.15
N LYS A 198 -8.57 -14.29 -23.12
CA LYS A 198 -9.71 -13.77 -23.88
C LYS A 198 -10.27 -14.98 -24.64
N THR A 199 -11.45 -15.45 -24.26
CA THR A 199 -12.36 -16.12 -25.19
C THR A 199 -13.12 -15.07 -25.97
#